data_AF-A0A9E1IN87-F1
#
_entry.id   AF-A0A9E1IN87-F1
#
_cell.length_a   1.000
_cell.length_b   1.000
_cell.length_c   1.000
_cell.angle_alpha   90.00
_cell.angle_beta   90.00
_cell.angle_gamma   90.00
#
_symmetry.space_group_name_H-M   'P 1'
#
loop_
_entity.id
_entity.type
_entity.pdbx_description
1 polymer ?
#
loop_
_entity_poly.entity_id
_entity_poly.type
_entity_poly.pdbx_seq_one_letter_code
_entity_poly.pdbx_strand_id
1 'polypeptide(L)'
;LGDYQYHYWKVDFPQYVQTAEVNLDGFSDDVDLFIRQGSYPDRFNFDAESSGFGLSEKVTLKQPDSGTWYVGVYGNHDITNGVDYEVWAEWTVATSTGDSKPGVVESNNGLGCGCSSGQPNLAHRGVWSLLLLGLVGLRRKRSAR
;
A
#
# COMPACT_ATOMS: atom_id res chain seq x y z
N LEU A 1 13.75 -32.39 6.76
CA LEU A 1 14.17 -31.70 5.52
C LEU A 1 13.18 -30.57 5.36
N GLY A 2 13.57 -29.36 5.74
CA GLY A 2 12.78 -28.15 5.56
C GLY A 2 13.11 -27.56 4.21
N ASP A 3 12.22 -27.72 3.25
CA ASP A 3 12.25 -26.97 2.00
C ASP A 3 11.78 -25.54 2.29
N TYR A 4 12.50 -24.57 1.76
CA TYR A 4 12.06 -23.18 1.85
C TYR A 4 11.11 -22.89 0.69
N GLN A 5 10.04 -22.15 0.97
CA GLN A 5 9.03 -21.81 -0.02
C GLN A 5 8.65 -20.34 0.02
N TYR A 6 8.04 -19.89 -1.08
CA TYR A 6 7.51 -18.53 -1.23
C TYR A 6 5.99 -18.52 -1.17
N HIS A 7 5.45 -17.66 -0.31
CA HIS A 7 4.06 -17.23 -0.36
C HIS A 7 4.00 -15.80 -0.89
N TYR A 8 3.02 -15.49 -1.74
CA TYR A 8 2.94 -14.19 -2.41
C TYR A 8 1.63 -13.45 -2.16
N TRP A 9 1.75 -12.12 -2.02
CA TRP A 9 0.64 -11.17 -1.96
C TRP A 9 0.87 -10.05 -2.97
N LYS A 10 -0.20 -9.32 -3.25
CA LYS A 10 -0.15 -8.12 -4.07
C LYS A 10 -0.72 -6.93 -3.29
N VAL A 11 -0.14 -5.77 -3.52
CA VAL A 11 -0.62 -4.49 -3.02
C VAL A 11 -0.57 -3.49 -4.17
N ASP A 12 -1.64 -2.73 -4.35
CA ASP A 12 -1.74 -1.70 -5.38
C ASP A 12 -1.60 -0.33 -4.71
N PHE A 13 -0.47 0.32 -4.92
CA PHE A 13 -0.22 1.64 -4.35
C PHE A 13 -0.81 2.75 -5.24
N PRO A 14 -1.56 3.70 -4.67
CA PRO A 14 -2.05 4.86 -5.42
C PRO A 14 -0.91 5.82 -5.77
N GLN A 15 -1.22 6.89 -6.50
CA GLN A 15 -0.26 7.97 -6.72
C GLN A 15 0.06 8.72 -5.43
N TYR A 16 1.25 9.32 -5.41
CA TYR A 16 1.72 10.23 -4.36
C TYR A 16 1.89 9.60 -2.96
N VAL A 17 2.11 8.29 -2.89
CA VAL A 17 2.48 7.63 -1.64
C VAL A 17 3.80 8.23 -1.13
N GLN A 18 3.84 8.63 0.14
CA GLN A 18 5.03 9.20 0.79
C GLN A 18 5.81 8.14 1.55
N THR A 19 5.08 7.29 2.26
CA THR A 19 5.63 6.14 2.98
C THR A 19 4.66 4.98 2.84
N ALA A 20 5.19 3.78 2.62
CA ALA A 20 4.45 2.54 2.77
C ALA A 20 5.20 1.61 3.71
N GLU A 21 4.46 0.96 4.60
CA GLU A 21 4.96 -0.06 5.51
C GLU A 21 4.20 -1.35 5.24
N VAL A 22 4.94 -2.40 4.90
CA VAL A 22 4.40 -3.77 4.82
C VAL A 22 4.87 -4.49 6.06
N ASN A 23 3.91 -5.03 6.79
CA ASN A 23 4.13 -5.68 8.06
C ASN A 23 3.68 -7.15 7.96
N LEU A 24 4.35 -7.98 8.73
CA LEU A 24 4.10 -9.39 8.83
C LEU A 24 4.23 -9.84 10.28
N ASP A 25 3.27 -10.63 10.75
CA ASP A 25 3.28 -11.17 12.11
C ASP A 25 2.53 -12.51 12.19
N GLY A 26 2.67 -13.22 13.31
CA GLY A 26 2.00 -14.50 13.57
C GLY A 26 2.84 -15.72 13.18
N PHE A 27 4.13 -15.56 12.93
CA PHE A 27 5.05 -16.67 12.74
C PHE A 27 5.69 -17.13 14.06
N SER A 28 6.11 -18.39 14.08
CA SER A 28 6.75 -19.02 15.24
C SER A 28 8.28 -19.08 15.13
N ASP A 29 8.83 -18.69 13.98
CA ASP A 29 10.26 -18.74 13.66
C ASP A 29 10.59 -17.70 12.58
N ASP A 30 11.88 -17.61 12.23
CA ASP A 30 12.43 -16.64 11.29
C ASP A 30 11.88 -16.82 9.86
N VAL A 31 11.36 -15.73 9.32
CA VAL A 31 10.86 -15.64 7.95
C VAL A 31 11.33 -14.32 7.36
N ASP A 32 11.62 -14.32 6.07
CA ASP A 32 12.06 -13.13 5.36
C ASP A 32 10.91 -12.52 4.56
N LEU A 33 10.80 -11.19 4.57
CA LEU A 33 9.85 -10.44 3.75
C LEU A 33 10.58 -9.72 2.62
N PHE A 34 10.18 -10.00 1.38
CA PHE A 34 10.69 -9.33 0.18
C PHE A 34 9.56 -8.56 -0.51
N ILE A 35 9.87 -7.41 -1.10
CA ILE A 35 8.91 -6.67 -1.93
C ILE A 35 9.55 -6.21 -3.24
N ARG A 36 8.75 -6.23 -4.32
CA ARG A 36 9.18 -5.77 -5.64
C ARG A 36 8.02 -5.18 -6.45
N GLN A 37 8.29 -4.13 -7.21
CA GLN A 37 7.33 -3.52 -8.13
C GLN A 37 7.17 -4.34 -9.41
N GLY A 38 5.92 -4.57 -9.82
CA GLY A 38 5.57 -5.13 -11.13
C GLY A 38 5.97 -6.59 -11.39
N SER A 39 6.66 -7.26 -10.46
CA SER A 39 7.08 -8.66 -10.59
C SER A 39 7.24 -9.30 -9.23
N TYR A 40 7.11 -10.63 -9.16
CA TYR A 40 7.35 -11.39 -7.93
C TYR A 40 8.79 -11.23 -7.46
N PRO A 41 9.02 -10.95 -6.16
CA PRO A 41 10.37 -10.93 -5.62
C PRO A 41 10.94 -12.33 -5.42
N ASP A 42 12.27 -12.41 -5.42
CA ASP A 42 13.05 -13.56 -4.95
C ASP A 42 14.31 -13.07 -4.19
N ARG A 43 15.09 -13.99 -3.60
CA ARG A 43 16.30 -13.67 -2.79
C ARG A 43 17.39 -12.89 -3.53
N PHE A 44 17.34 -12.81 -4.84
CA PHE A 44 18.30 -12.10 -5.69
C PHE A 44 17.67 -10.89 -6.39
N ASN A 45 16.35 -10.77 -6.35
CA ASN A 45 15.55 -9.90 -7.21
C ASN A 45 14.44 -9.23 -6.39
N PHE A 46 14.78 -8.17 -5.66
CA PHE A 46 13.87 -7.42 -4.80
C PHE A 46 14.21 -5.93 -4.80
N ASP A 47 13.23 -5.10 -4.47
CA ASP A 47 13.42 -3.65 -4.32
C ASP A 47 13.65 -3.26 -2.85
N ALA A 48 13.02 -3.99 -1.93
CA ALA A 48 13.31 -3.91 -0.50
C ALA A 48 13.09 -5.26 0.20
N GLU A 49 13.81 -5.46 1.29
CA GLU A 49 13.71 -6.62 2.19
C GLU A 49 13.45 -6.16 3.61
N SER A 50 12.98 -7.06 4.47
CA SER A 50 12.76 -6.72 5.87
C SER A 50 14.06 -6.44 6.58
N SER A 51 14.00 -5.51 7.53
CA SER A 51 15.19 -5.04 8.26
C SER A 51 15.45 -5.81 9.57
N GLY A 52 14.71 -6.90 9.82
CA GLY A 52 14.65 -7.58 11.11
C GLY A 52 15.07 -9.04 11.07
N PHE A 53 15.26 -9.59 12.28
CA PHE A 53 15.23 -11.02 12.54
C PHE A 53 14.22 -11.19 13.67
N GLY A 54 13.18 -11.99 13.48
CA GLY A 54 12.22 -12.22 14.54
C GLY A 54 10.92 -12.87 14.09
N LEU A 55 9.94 -12.79 14.98
CA LEU A 55 8.59 -13.34 14.77
C LEU A 55 7.67 -12.35 14.04
N SER A 56 8.16 -11.13 13.84
CA SER A 56 7.43 -10.06 13.17
C SER A 56 8.40 -9.32 12.25
N GLU A 57 8.03 -9.19 10.98
CA GLU A 57 8.85 -8.58 9.95
C GLU A 57 8.22 -7.28 9.44
N LYS A 58 9.08 -6.35 9.03
CA LYS A 58 8.64 -5.08 8.46
C LYS A 58 9.54 -4.61 7.34
N VAL A 59 8.91 -4.16 6.26
CA VAL A 59 9.53 -3.47 5.13
C VAL A 59 8.98 -2.04 5.05
N THR A 60 9.87 -1.05 5.00
CA THR A 60 9.49 0.35 4.80
C THR A 60 9.96 0.84 3.44
N LEU A 61 9.01 1.28 2.61
CA LEU A 61 9.27 1.94 1.35
C LEU A 61 9.10 3.45 1.50
N LYS A 62 10.07 4.21 0.98
CA LYS A 62 10.04 5.67 0.92
C LYS A 62 9.65 6.10 -0.48
N GLN A 63 8.56 6.85 -0.59
CA GLN A 63 8.02 7.37 -1.84
C GLN A 63 7.90 6.29 -2.95
N PRO A 64 7.26 5.14 -2.69
CA PRO A 64 7.09 4.11 -3.72
C PRO A 64 6.25 4.63 -4.89
N ASP A 65 6.64 4.22 -6.09
CA ASP A 65 5.87 4.49 -7.29
C ASP A 65 4.48 3.84 -7.24
N SER A 66 3.51 4.51 -7.85
CA SER A 66 2.16 3.96 -7.98
C SER A 66 2.16 2.71 -8.85
N GLY A 67 1.23 1.80 -8.57
CA GLY A 67 1.04 0.57 -9.34
C GLY A 67 1.09 -0.67 -8.47
N THR A 68 1.20 -1.82 -9.12
CA THR A 68 1.18 -3.12 -8.43
C THR A 68 2.57 -3.48 -7.90
N TRP A 69 2.60 -3.79 -6.62
CA TRP A 69 3.75 -4.33 -5.92
C TRP A 69 3.44 -5.74 -5.43
N TYR A 70 4.43 -6.60 -5.46
CA TYR A 70 4.35 -7.97 -5.02
C TYR A 70 5.19 -8.15 -3.77
N VAL A 71 4.57 -8.76 -2.77
CA VAL A 71 5.19 -9.10 -1.50
C VAL A 71 5.42 -10.61 -1.51
N GLY A 72 6.63 -11.04 -1.19
CA GLY A 72 7.00 -12.44 -1.04
C GLY A 72 7.42 -12.70 0.40
N VAL A 73 6.78 -13.67 1.05
CA VAL A 73 7.24 -14.22 2.33
C VAL A 73 8.01 -15.48 2.02
N TYR A 74 9.25 -15.54 2.48
CA TYR A 74 10.15 -16.66 2.28
C TYR A 74 10.50 -17.27 3.64
N GLY A 75 10.29 -18.56 3.77
CA GLY A 75 10.56 -19.24 5.02
C GLY A 75 10.53 -20.73 4.86
N ASN A 76 10.91 -21.42 5.93
CA ASN A 76 10.82 -22.88 5.99
C ASN A 76 9.34 -23.30 5.84
N HIS A 77 9.11 -24.33 5.01
CA HIS A 77 7.81 -24.91 4.73
C HIS A 77 7.02 -25.23 6.00
N ASP A 78 7.67 -25.79 7.02
CA ASP A 78 7.00 -26.22 8.27
C ASP A 78 6.46 -25.03 9.09
N ILE A 79 7.01 -23.84 8.89
CA ILE A 79 6.61 -22.58 9.56
C ILE A 79 5.63 -21.78 8.71
N THR A 80 5.65 -21.96 7.39
CA THR A 80 4.85 -21.17 6.45
C THR A 80 3.57 -21.87 5.99
N ASN A 81 3.52 -23.21 5.99
CA ASN A 81 2.32 -23.97 5.61
C ASN A 81 1.47 -24.42 6.80
N GLY A 82 0.17 -24.16 6.72
CA GLY A 82 -0.79 -24.54 7.76
C GLY A 82 -0.71 -23.69 9.03
N VAL A 83 -0.01 -22.56 8.98
CA VAL A 83 0.10 -21.58 10.06
C VAL A 83 -0.78 -20.37 9.75
N ASP A 84 -1.43 -19.84 10.79
CA ASP A 84 -2.21 -18.60 10.72
C ASP A 84 -1.29 -17.41 10.99
N TYR A 85 -0.79 -16.77 9.93
CA TYR A 85 -0.02 -15.53 9.99
C TYR A 85 -0.73 -14.43 9.17
N GLU A 86 -0.42 -13.17 9.48
CA GLU A 86 -1.06 -12.01 8.86
C GLU A 86 -0.05 -11.11 8.16
N VAL A 87 -0.36 -10.72 6.92
CA VAL A 87 0.39 -9.73 6.13
C VAL A 87 -0.53 -8.55 5.87
N TRP A 88 -0.07 -7.34 6.19
CA TRP A 88 -0.82 -6.12 5.93
C TRP A 88 0.09 -5.00 5.46
N ALA A 89 -0.49 -4.04 4.75
CA ALA A 89 0.21 -2.86 4.25
C ALA A 89 -0.53 -1.61 4.69
N GLU A 90 0.22 -0.63 5.17
CA GLU A 90 -0.26 0.70 5.53
C GLU A 90 0.57 1.72 4.77
N TRP A 91 -0.06 2.80 4.31
CA TRP A 91 0.65 3.83 3.58
C TRP A 91 0.03 5.20 3.80
N THR A 92 0.86 6.23 3.62
CA THR A 92 0.44 7.63 3.62
C THR A 92 0.53 8.18 2.21
N VAL A 93 -0.45 9.00 1.84
CA VAL A 93 -0.47 9.71 0.55
C VAL A 93 -0.31 11.19 0.84
N ALA A 94 0.48 11.89 0.04
CA ALA A 94 0.47 13.34 0.07
C ALA A 94 -0.90 13.83 -0.36
N THR A 95 -1.66 14.38 0.58
CA THR A 95 -2.88 15.11 0.26
C THR A 95 -2.43 16.44 -0.34
N SER A 96 -2.77 16.67 -1.60
CA SER A 96 -2.65 18.01 -2.16
C SER A 96 -3.58 18.92 -1.36
N THR A 97 -3.04 19.74 -0.46
CA THR A 97 -3.72 20.94 0.02
C THR A 97 -3.74 21.94 -1.14
N GLY A 98 -4.66 21.70 -2.06
CA GLY A 98 -4.79 22.47 -3.29
C GLY A 98 -6.00 21.96 -4.05
N ASP A 99 -7.16 22.44 -3.64
CA ASP A 99 -8.42 22.32 -4.38
C ASP A 99 -8.19 22.86 -5.80
N SER A 100 -7.79 21.98 -6.70
CA SER A 100 -7.98 22.13 -8.13
C SER A 100 -9.01 21.06 -8.48
N LYS A 101 -10.24 21.54 -8.73
CA LYS A 101 -11.25 20.89 -9.56
C LYS A 101 -10.59 19.90 -10.53
N PRO A 102 -11.08 18.65 -10.70
CA PRO A 102 -10.41 17.65 -11.54
C PRO A 102 -10.09 18.27 -12.91
N GLY A 103 -8.79 18.43 -13.16
CA GLY A 103 -8.28 19.14 -14.31
C GLY A 103 -8.73 18.47 -15.60
N VAL A 104 -9.61 19.16 -16.33
CA VAL A 104 -9.68 19.03 -17.78
C VAL A 104 -8.28 19.35 -18.30
N VAL A 105 -7.75 18.51 -19.19
CA VAL A 105 -6.52 18.79 -19.94
C VAL A 105 -6.71 20.15 -20.63
N GLU A 106 -6.01 21.18 -20.15
CA GLU A 106 -6.06 22.49 -20.79
C GLU A 106 -5.36 22.40 -22.15
N SER A 107 -6.12 22.65 -23.22
CA SER A 107 -5.57 22.79 -24.57
C SER A 107 -4.93 24.17 -24.71
N ASN A 108 -3.65 24.21 -25.11
CA ASN A 108 -2.97 25.42 -25.56
C ASN A 108 -3.68 26.03 -26.78
N ASN A 109 -4.47 27.09 -26.55
CA ASN A 109 -4.62 28.27 -27.43
C ASN A 109 -5.82 29.12 -26.98
N GLY A 110 -5.57 30.41 -26.69
CA GLY A 110 -6.59 31.47 -26.86
C GLY A 110 -6.90 32.33 -25.63
N LEU A 111 -6.32 33.54 -25.63
CA LEU A 111 -6.94 34.84 -25.30
C LEU A 111 -8.28 34.84 -24.55
N GLY A 112 -8.37 35.57 -23.43
CA GLY A 112 -9.67 36.07 -22.96
C GLY A 112 -9.75 36.52 -21.51
N CYS A 113 -9.53 37.80 -21.27
CA CYS A 113 -10.01 38.57 -20.11
C CYS A 113 -11.55 38.57 -20.00
N GLY A 114 -12.12 38.65 -18.79
CA GLY A 114 -13.55 38.95 -18.61
C GLY A 114 -14.09 38.76 -17.19
N CYS A 115 -14.94 39.68 -16.76
CA CYS A 115 -15.25 40.05 -15.38
C CYS A 115 -16.66 39.57 -14.94
N SER A 116 -16.94 39.71 -13.63
CA SER A 116 -18.28 39.79 -12.99
C SER A 116 -19.10 38.48 -12.99
N SER A 117 -19.92 38.13 -12.00
CA SER A 117 -20.61 38.86 -10.95
C SER A 117 -21.20 37.85 -9.94
N GLY A 118 -21.22 38.21 -8.64
CA GLY A 118 -22.29 37.83 -7.73
C GLY A 118 -22.10 36.57 -6.88
N GLN A 119 -21.60 36.75 -5.66
CA GLN A 119 -22.06 35.93 -4.52
C GLN A 119 -23.49 36.38 -4.14
N PRO A 120 -24.28 35.51 -3.51
CA PRO A 120 -24.38 35.67 -2.06
C PRO A 120 -24.14 34.36 -1.29
N ASN A 121 -23.48 34.54 -0.15
CA ASN A 121 -23.21 33.52 0.86
C ASN A 121 -24.48 32.81 1.33
N LEU A 122 -24.42 31.49 1.52
CA LEU A 122 -25.22 30.86 2.57
C LEU A 122 -24.59 29.57 3.12
N ALA A 123 -24.31 29.63 4.42
CA ALA A 123 -24.13 28.56 5.39
C ALA A 123 -22.91 27.62 5.28
N HIS A 124 -21.87 27.98 6.06
CA HIS A 124 -21.02 27.00 6.74
C HIS A 124 -21.88 26.00 7.50
N ARG A 125 -21.85 24.73 7.12
CA ARG A 125 -22.09 23.60 8.03
C ARG A 125 -21.04 22.55 7.78
N GLY A 126 -20.16 22.41 8.78
CA GLY A 126 -19.06 21.47 8.77
C GLY A 126 -19.56 20.04 8.54
N VAL A 127 -18.91 19.37 7.59
CA VAL A 127 -18.95 17.92 7.50
C VAL A 127 -17.62 17.46 8.09
N TRP A 128 -17.71 16.78 9.22
CA TRP A 128 -16.59 16.11 9.85
C TRP A 128 -16.06 15.08 8.87
N SER A 129 -14.84 15.29 8.37
CA SER A 129 -14.11 14.26 7.63
C SER A 129 -13.92 13.05 8.54
N LEU A 130 -14.68 11.99 8.29
CA LEU A 130 -14.29 10.66 8.71
C LEU A 130 -12.99 10.34 7.98
N LEU A 131 -11.89 10.24 8.73
CA LEU A 131 -10.71 9.50 8.32
C LEU A 131 -11.18 8.10 7.90
N LEU A 132 -11.23 7.86 6.58
CA LEU A 132 -11.35 6.51 6.07
C LEU A 132 -9.96 5.87 6.20
N LEU A 133 -9.69 5.27 7.35
CA LEU A 133 -8.67 4.22 7.46
C LEU A 133 -9.13 3.09 6.55
N GLY A 134 -8.62 3.07 5.32
CA GLY A 134 -8.80 1.96 4.40
C GLY A 134 -7.99 0.76 4.88
N LEU A 135 -8.46 0.06 5.92
CA LEU A 135 -7.99 -1.29 6.23
C LEU A 135 -8.54 -2.22 5.15
N VAL A 136 -7.77 -2.46 4.08
CA VAL A 136 -8.04 -3.58 3.19
C VAL A 136 -7.38 -4.82 3.80
N GLY A 137 -8.03 -5.40 4.81
CA GLY A 137 -7.66 -6.70 5.36
C GLY A 137 -8.02 -7.80 4.38
N LEU A 138 -7.04 -8.36 3.67
CA LEU A 138 -7.23 -9.51 2.78
C LEU A 138 -7.34 -10.80 3.61
N ARG A 139 -8.48 -10.99 4.30
CA ARG A 139 -8.76 -12.26 5.02
C ARG A 139 -9.13 -13.36 4.04
N ARG A 140 -8.19 -14.28 3.77
CA ARG A 140 -8.55 -15.62 3.27
C ARG A 140 -9.01 -16.49 4.45
N LYS A 141 -10.31 -16.48 4.76
CA LYS A 141 -10.91 -17.58 5.53
C LYS A 141 -11.15 -18.75 4.57
N ARG A 142 -10.42 -19.86 4.72
CA ARG A 142 -10.87 -21.14 4.15
C ARG A 142 -11.73 -21.85 5.18
N SER A 143 -12.97 -22.14 4.79
CA SER A 143 -13.87 -23.05 5.48
C SER A 143 -13.27 -24.45 5.45
N ALA A 144 -12.87 -24.97 6.60
CA ALA A 144 -12.64 -26.40 6.76
C ALA A 144 -14.01 -27.11 6.75
N ARG A 145 -14.04 -28.30 6.14
CA ARG A 145 -15.20 -29.17 5.98
C ARG A 145 -15.22 -30.21 7.09
#